data_AF-A0A7V2HB29-F1
#
_entry.id   AF-A0A7V2HB29-F1
#
_cell.length_a   1.000
_cell.length_b   1.000
_cell.length_c   1.000
_cell.angle_alpha   90.00
_cell.angle_beta   90.00
_cell.angle_gamma   90.00
#
_symmetry.space_group_name_H-M   'P 1'
#
loop_
_entity.id
_entity.type
_entity.pdbx_description
1 polymer ?
#
loop_
_entity_poly.entity_id
_entity_poly.type
_entity_poly.pdbx_seq_one_letter_code
_entity_poly.pdbx_strand_id
1 'polypeptide(L)'
;MRTHRWIGAGLALAAALAQQPPGRGLGRAPTVDEMKAWDISIGPDGLGLPEGSGTVEEGRKVYEARCQRCHGANGAGGDEAPLKGGIGSLKTPKPLKTVGSYWPHATTLFDYVRRAMPFKNPGTLTNNQVYAVSAYILHLNGIIGAGDAMNAATLARVEMPNRNGFVPDPRPDTPKKASSPKGAAKGR
;
A
#
# COMPACT_ATOMS: atom_id res chain seq x y z
N MET A 1 17.25 67.77 -4.98
CA MET A 1 15.78 67.78 -5.18
C MET A 1 15.44 66.94 -6.41
N ARG A 2 14.32 66.19 -6.34
CA ARG A 2 13.72 65.30 -7.37
C ARG A 2 14.34 63.91 -7.54
N THR A 3 13.63 62.78 -7.51
CA THR A 3 12.31 62.35 -6.97
C THR A 3 12.31 60.84 -7.24
N HIS A 4 12.06 60.01 -6.23
CA HIS A 4 11.97 58.55 -6.37
C HIS A 4 10.71 58.19 -7.17
N ARG A 5 10.85 57.39 -8.24
CA ARG A 5 9.72 56.69 -8.88
C ARG A 5 9.71 55.25 -8.38
N TRP A 6 8.76 54.99 -7.49
CA TRP A 6 8.36 53.65 -7.09
C TRP A 6 7.54 53.04 -8.23
N ILE A 7 7.99 51.93 -8.80
CA ILE A 7 7.19 51.11 -9.71
C ILE A 7 6.51 50.06 -8.83
N GLY A 8 5.22 50.26 -8.57
CA GLY A 8 4.40 49.33 -7.82
C GLY A 8 4.22 48.02 -8.58
N ALA A 9 4.57 46.92 -7.93
CA ALA A 9 4.24 45.57 -8.38
C ALA A 9 2.73 45.33 -8.17
N GLY A 10 1.97 45.21 -9.26
CA GLY A 10 0.58 44.78 -9.22
C GLY A 10 0.51 43.28 -8.93
N LEU A 11 0.02 42.91 -7.74
CA LEU A 11 -0.34 41.53 -7.42
C LEU A 11 -1.65 41.21 -8.17
N ALA A 12 -1.55 40.50 -9.29
CA ALA A 12 -2.71 39.91 -9.96
C ALA A 12 -3.12 38.63 -9.21
N LEU A 13 -4.19 38.71 -8.44
CA LEU A 13 -4.81 37.55 -7.80
C LEU A 13 -5.64 36.79 -8.84
N ALA A 14 -5.01 35.82 -9.51
CA ALA A 14 -5.71 34.92 -10.42
C ALA A 14 -6.54 33.91 -9.61
N ALA A 15 -7.84 34.13 -9.49
CA ALA A 15 -8.76 33.13 -8.97
C ALA A 15 -8.82 31.94 -9.94
N ALA A 16 -8.34 30.78 -9.51
CA ALA A 16 -8.47 29.53 -10.26
C ALA A 16 -9.95 29.10 -10.29
N LEU A 17 -10.66 29.47 -11.36
CA LEU A 17 -12.00 28.96 -11.64
C LEU A 17 -11.88 27.48 -12.00
N ALA A 18 -12.33 26.60 -11.09
CA ALA A 18 -12.50 25.18 -11.37
C ALA A 18 -13.50 25.01 -12.52
N GLN A 19 -13.01 24.65 -13.71
CA GLN A 19 -13.84 24.42 -14.88
C GLN A 19 -14.85 23.30 -14.59
N GLN A 20 -16.13 23.58 -14.83
CA GLN A 20 -17.19 22.59 -14.77
C GLN A 20 -16.97 21.56 -15.88
N PRO A 21 -16.98 20.24 -15.61
CA PRO A 21 -16.81 19.25 -16.65
C PRO A 21 -17.99 19.30 -17.64
N PRO A 22 -17.76 19.07 -18.95
CA PRO A 22 -18.84 18.97 -19.93
C PRO A 22 -19.77 17.80 -19.56
N GLY A 23 -21.06 18.09 -19.31
CA GLY A 23 -22.03 17.10 -18.83
C GLY A 23 -23.29 17.74 -18.22
N ARG A 24 -24.04 16.98 -17.39
CA ARG A 24 -25.31 17.40 -16.75
C ARG A 24 -25.16 18.49 -15.65
N GLY A 25 -24.04 19.21 -15.60
CA GLY A 25 -23.79 20.24 -14.58
C GLY A 25 -23.69 19.71 -13.14
N LEU A 26 -23.31 18.44 -12.96
CA LEU A 26 -23.13 17.84 -11.64
C LEU A 26 -21.64 17.85 -11.25
N GLY A 27 -21.34 18.37 -10.06
CA GLY A 27 -19.99 18.39 -9.48
C GLY A 27 -19.05 19.42 -10.09
N ARG A 28 -17.77 19.32 -9.76
CA ARG A 28 -16.68 20.12 -10.35
C ARG A 28 -15.43 19.26 -10.52
N ALA A 29 -14.51 19.68 -11.37
CA ALA A 29 -13.19 19.07 -11.39
C ALA A 29 -12.54 19.18 -9.99
N PRO A 30 -11.91 18.10 -9.48
CA PRO A 30 -11.13 18.19 -8.26
C PRO A 30 -9.91 19.10 -8.52
N THR A 31 -9.52 19.84 -7.49
CA THR A 31 -8.28 20.60 -7.49
C THR A 31 -7.10 19.63 -7.39
N VAL A 32 -5.91 20.11 -7.79
CA VAL A 32 -4.67 19.35 -7.64
C VAL A 32 -4.43 18.94 -6.19
N ASP A 33 -4.78 19.80 -5.23
CA ASP A 33 -4.59 19.52 -3.81
C ASP A 33 -5.58 18.49 -3.28
N GLU A 34 -6.83 18.50 -3.76
CA GLU A 34 -7.80 17.43 -3.44
C GLU A 34 -7.35 16.08 -4.00
N MET A 35 -6.84 16.06 -5.23
CA MET A 35 -6.29 14.84 -5.83
C MET A 35 -5.11 14.33 -5.00
N LYS A 36 -4.15 15.20 -4.63
CA LYS A 36 -3.00 14.82 -3.80
C LYS A 36 -3.41 14.32 -2.40
N ALA A 37 -4.48 14.87 -1.84
CA ALA A 37 -4.99 14.46 -0.53
C ALA A 37 -5.64 13.06 -0.56
N TRP A 38 -6.25 12.67 -1.68
CA TRP A 38 -6.97 11.40 -1.80
C TRP A 38 -6.15 10.29 -2.47
N ASP A 39 -5.41 10.64 -3.53
CA ASP A 39 -4.59 9.71 -4.28
C ASP A 39 -3.23 9.51 -3.62
N ILE A 40 -3.25 8.64 -2.62
CA ILE A 40 -2.05 8.12 -1.96
C ILE A 40 -1.69 6.72 -2.47
N SER A 41 -2.21 6.33 -3.64
CA SER A 41 -2.06 4.97 -4.20
C SER A 41 -0.59 4.69 -4.53
N ILE A 42 -0.16 3.46 -4.25
CA ILE A 42 1.22 3.03 -4.51
C ILE A 42 1.22 1.77 -5.38
N GLY A 43 1.92 1.87 -6.50
CA GLY A 43 2.09 0.77 -7.45
C GLY A 43 3.08 -0.30 -6.96
N PRO A 44 3.02 -1.53 -7.51
CA PRO A 44 4.04 -2.57 -7.30
C PRO A 44 5.46 -2.16 -7.71
N ASP A 45 5.58 -1.23 -8.66
CA ASP A 45 6.83 -0.65 -9.16
C ASP A 45 7.37 0.50 -8.30
N GLY A 46 6.64 0.90 -7.26
CA GLY A 46 6.98 2.02 -6.37
C GLY A 46 6.44 3.38 -6.83
N LEU A 47 5.70 3.46 -7.94
CA LEU A 47 5.02 4.69 -8.32
C LEU A 47 4.09 5.15 -7.19
N GLY A 48 4.19 6.42 -6.79
CA GLY A 48 3.39 7.00 -5.69
C GLY A 48 4.01 6.88 -4.30
N LEU A 49 5.16 6.20 -4.15
CA LEU A 49 5.91 6.20 -2.89
C LEU A 49 6.33 7.64 -2.52
N PRO A 50 6.00 8.12 -1.31
CA PRO A 50 6.34 9.48 -0.92
C PRO A 50 7.80 9.57 -0.48
N GLU A 51 8.34 10.80 -0.43
CA GLU A 51 9.67 11.05 0.11
C GLU A 51 9.76 10.61 1.58
N GLY A 52 10.93 10.06 1.93
CA GLY A 52 11.26 9.62 3.26
C GLY A 52 12.20 8.42 3.27
N SER A 53 12.62 8.04 4.47
CA SER A 53 13.43 6.86 4.72
C SER A 53 13.26 6.35 6.14
N GLY A 54 13.59 5.09 6.37
CA GLY A 54 13.65 4.51 7.71
C GLY A 54 14.48 3.24 7.77
N THR A 55 15.21 3.09 8.86
CA THR A 55 16.02 1.91 9.17
C THR A 55 15.21 0.85 9.91
N VAL A 56 15.71 -0.39 9.94
CA VAL A 56 15.14 -1.48 10.73
C VAL A 56 15.05 -1.13 12.22
N GLU A 57 16.08 -0.48 12.79
CA GLU A 57 16.12 -0.13 14.21
C GLU A 57 15.13 0.99 14.58
N GLU A 58 14.97 1.99 13.73
CA GLU A 58 13.88 2.98 13.90
C GLU A 58 12.51 2.30 13.80
N GLY A 59 12.39 1.33 12.88
CA GLY A 59 11.17 0.56 12.67
C GLY A 59 10.77 -0.26 13.87
N ARG A 60 11.74 -0.88 14.55
CA ARG A 60 11.53 -1.61 15.80
C ARG A 60 10.89 -0.72 16.86
N LYS A 61 11.40 0.51 17.04
CA LYS A 61 10.86 1.48 18.01
C LYS A 61 9.42 1.88 17.66
N VAL A 62 9.13 2.11 16.38
CA VAL A 62 7.76 2.39 15.92
C VAL A 62 6.84 1.20 16.17
N TYR A 63 7.30 -0.02 15.87
CA TYR A 63 6.56 -1.25 16.05
C TYR A 63 6.19 -1.49 17.51
N GLU A 64 7.15 -1.39 18.42
CA GLU A 64 6.95 -1.58 19.86
C GLU A 64 5.93 -0.56 20.41
N ALA A 65 6.00 0.70 19.96
CA ALA A 65 5.11 1.74 20.43
C ALA A 65 3.69 1.67 19.83
N ARG A 66 3.53 1.21 18.58
CA ARG A 66 2.30 1.41 17.79
C ARG A 66 1.64 0.13 17.27
N CYS A 67 2.37 -0.98 17.19
CA CYS A 67 1.92 -2.20 16.50
C CYS A 67 1.85 -3.42 17.43
N GLN A 68 2.83 -3.56 18.33
CA GLN A 68 3.04 -4.75 19.17
C GLN A 68 1.82 -5.18 19.97
N ARG A 69 1.01 -4.24 20.47
CA ARG A 69 -0.15 -4.57 21.32
C ARG A 69 -1.12 -5.55 20.65
N CYS A 70 -1.27 -5.48 19.33
CA CYS A 70 -2.18 -6.36 18.58
C CYS A 70 -1.43 -7.46 17.83
N HIS A 71 -0.27 -7.16 17.25
CA HIS A 71 0.51 -8.10 16.43
C HIS A 71 1.58 -8.89 17.19
N GLY A 72 1.61 -8.76 18.53
CA GLY A 72 2.55 -9.45 19.41
C GLY A 72 3.98 -8.92 19.31
N ALA A 73 4.82 -9.34 20.27
CA ALA A 73 6.24 -9.04 20.25
C ALA A 73 6.88 -9.63 18.98
N ASN A 74 7.72 -8.85 18.30
CA ASN A 74 8.45 -9.28 17.09
C ASN A 74 7.54 -9.91 16.02
N GLY A 75 6.31 -9.42 15.82
CA GLY A 75 5.39 -9.89 14.78
C GLY A 75 4.80 -11.30 15.00
N ALA A 76 4.89 -11.85 16.22
CA ALA A 76 4.48 -13.22 16.53
C ALA A 76 2.97 -13.47 16.44
N GLY A 77 2.15 -12.42 16.32
CA GLY A 77 0.69 -12.50 16.40
C GLY A 77 0.20 -12.46 17.84
N GLY A 78 -1.12 -12.45 18.00
CA GLY A 78 -1.80 -12.36 19.28
C GLY A 78 -3.30 -12.18 19.02
N ASP A 79 -3.83 -11.02 19.38
CA ASP A 79 -5.19 -10.61 19.02
C ASP A 79 -5.36 -10.56 17.48
N GLU A 80 -4.29 -10.24 16.76
CA GLU A 80 -4.24 -10.24 15.30
C GLU A 80 -3.30 -11.32 14.76
N ALA A 81 -3.48 -11.66 13.49
CA ALA A 81 -2.63 -12.63 12.79
C ALA A 81 -1.14 -12.25 12.84
N PRO A 82 -0.22 -13.24 12.88
CA PRO A 82 1.21 -12.98 12.86
C PRO A 82 1.64 -12.27 11.58
N LEU A 83 2.61 -11.36 11.73
CA LEU A 83 3.20 -10.62 10.61
C LEU A 83 4.44 -11.31 10.05
N LYS A 84 4.96 -12.33 10.73
CA LYS A 84 6.14 -13.09 10.30
C LYS A 84 5.94 -14.59 10.27
N GLY A 85 6.80 -15.25 9.50
CA GLY A 85 6.89 -16.71 9.43
C GLY A 85 5.99 -17.30 8.34
N GLY A 86 6.04 -18.61 8.18
CA GLY A 86 5.26 -19.31 7.16
C GLY A 86 5.87 -19.29 5.75
N ILE A 87 7.07 -18.72 5.55
CA ILE A 87 7.79 -18.84 4.27
C ILE A 87 7.98 -20.32 3.97
N GLY A 88 7.59 -20.75 2.76
CA GLY A 88 7.58 -22.17 2.36
C GLY A 88 6.35 -22.97 2.81
N SER A 89 5.47 -22.42 3.66
CA SER A 89 4.30 -23.15 4.19
C SER A 89 3.09 -23.21 3.23
N LEU A 90 3.09 -22.44 2.13
CA LEU A 90 1.90 -22.26 1.28
C LEU A 90 1.36 -23.56 0.65
N LYS A 91 2.20 -24.60 0.52
CA LYS A 91 1.83 -25.91 -0.02
C LYS A 91 1.47 -26.94 1.06
N THR A 92 1.51 -26.56 2.33
CA THR A 92 1.19 -27.46 3.45
C THR A 92 -0.32 -27.49 3.70
N PRO A 93 -0.86 -28.51 4.42
CA PRO A 93 -2.28 -28.55 4.77
C PRO A 93 -2.75 -27.37 5.63
N LYS A 94 -1.84 -26.70 6.34
CA LYS A 94 -2.13 -25.55 7.20
C LYS A 94 -1.19 -24.39 6.83
N PRO A 95 -1.40 -23.72 5.68
CA PRO A 95 -0.53 -22.67 5.23
C PRO A 95 -0.63 -21.45 6.17
N LEU A 96 0.52 -20.92 6.56
CA LEU A 96 0.60 -19.70 7.35
C LEU A 96 0.88 -18.52 6.41
N LYS A 97 -0.18 -17.73 6.13
CA LYS A 97 -0.11 -16.56 5.26
C LYS A 97 0.22 -15.31 6.06
N THR A 98 1.40 -14.77 5.85
CA THR A 98 1.92 -13.55 6.48
C THR A 98 2.44 -12.60 5.41
N VAL A 99 3.00 -11.47 5.85
CA VAL A 99 3.67 -10.53 4.96
C VAL A 99 4.78 -11.24 4.16
N GLY A 100 5.67 -11.96 4.83
CA GLY A 100 6.80 -12.61 4.15
C GLY A 100 6.43 -13.85 3.34
N SER A 101 5.43 -14.61 3.77
CA SER A 101 5.10 -15.88 3.10
C SER A 101 4.15 -15.74 1.93
N TYR A 102 3.30 -14.72 1.89
CA TYR A 102 2.20 -14.65 0.95
C TYR A 102 2.20 -13.38 0.10
N TRP A 103 2.60 -12.22 0.62
CA TRP A 103 2.43 -10.97 -0.13
C TRP A 103 3.46 -10.86 -1.26
N PRO A 104 3.07 -10.43 -2.48
CA PRO A 104 3.97 -10.41 -3.63
C PRO A 104 4.85 -9.16 -3.71
N HIS A 105 4.47 -8.05 -3.05
CA HIS A 105 5.18 -6.78 -3.14
C HIS A 105 5.35 -6.12 -1.78
N ALA A 106 6.55 -5.63 -1.49
CA ALA A 106 6.84 -4.86 -0.28
C ALA A 106 6.14 -3.49 -0.28
N THR A 107 5.84 -2.94 -1.46
CA THR A 107 5.11 -1.67 -1.58
C THR A 107 3.67 -1.78 -1.07
N THR A 108 3.04 -2.96 -1.19
CA THR A 108 1.71 -3.22 -0.61
C THR A 108 1.75 -3.14 0.92
N LEU A 109 2.82 -3.62 1.56
CA LEU A 109 3.02 -3.47 3.01
C LEU A 109 3.06 -1.99 3.40
N PHE A 110 3.85 -1.18 2.69
CA PHE A 110 3.96 0.24 2.97
C PHE A 110 2.63 0.97 2.77
N ASP A 111 1.94 0.74 1.65
CA ASP A 111 0.65 1.37 1.35
C ASP A 111 -0.39 1.04 2.43
N TYR A 112 -0.51 -0.24 2.77
CA TYR A 112 -1.45 -0.69 3.80
C TYR A 112 -1.14 -0.06 5.16
N VAL A 113 0.14 -0.03 5.57
CA VAL A 113 0.53 0.58 6.85
C VAL A 113 0.24 2.09 6.84
N ARG A 114 0.59 2.80 5.76
CA ARG A 114 0.35 4.25 5.63
C ARG A 114 -1.13 4.60 5.71
N ARG A 115 -1.99 3.81 5.05
CA ARG A 115 -3.42 4.11 4.89
C ARG A 115 -4.26 3.60 6.05
N ALA A 116 -3.97 2.42 6.58
CA ALA A 116 -4.88 1.71 7.49
C ALA A 116 -4.31 1.51 8.90
N MET A 117 -3.02 1.79 9.13
CA MET A 117 -2.38 1.56 10.42
C MET A 117 -1.91 2.85 11.11
N PRO A 118 -1.85 2.86 12.46
CA PRO A 118 -2.39 1.84 13.37
C PRO A 118 -3.91 1.77 13.32
N PHE A 119 -4.50 0.58 13.49
CA PHE A 119 -5.94 0.34 13.28
C PHE A 119 -6.88 1.37 13.95
N LYS A 120 -6.57 1.78 15.19
CA LYS A 120 -7.39 2.75 15.93
C LYS A 120 -7.20 4.20 15.47
N ASN A 121 -6.06 4.52 14.85
CA ASN A 121 -5.66 5.87 14.46
C ASN A 121 -4.93 5.85 13.09
N PRO A 122 -5.59 5.42 12.01
CA PRO A 122 -4.97 5.33 10.69
C PRO A 122 -4.45 6.68 10.20
N GLY A 123 -3.38 6.68 9.40
CA GLY A 123 -2.80 7.90 8.82
C GLY A 123 -2.01 8.79 9.79
N THR A 124 -1.77 8.34 11.03
CA THR A 124 -1.01 9.11 12.04
C THR A 124 0.51 8.91 11.98
N LEU A 125 0.99 7.94 11.20
CA LEU A 125 2.42 7.73 11.00
C LEU A 125 2.94 8.65 9.90
N THR A 126 4.10 9.25 10.12
CA THR A 126 4.86 9.97 9.07
C THR A 126 5.42 8.99 8.05
N ASN A 127 5.74 9.44 6.83
CA ASN A 127 6.35 8.58 5.79
C ASN A 127 7.61 7.86 6.29
N ASN A 128 8.48 8.56 7.04
CA ASN A 128 9.68 7.96 7.64
C ASN A 128 9.33 6.82 8.59
N GLN A 129 8.31 7.00 9.44
CA GLN A 129 7.86 5.94 10.36
C GLN A 129 7.25 4.76 9.62
N VAL A 130 6.52 4.99 8.52
CA VAL A 130 5.99 3.92 7.66
C VAL A 130 7.14 3.15 7.01
N TYR A 131 8.13 3.83 6.40
CA TYR A 131 9.31 3.16 5.84
C TYR A 131 10.06 2.35 6.90
N ALA A 132 10.28 2.94 8.08
CA ALA A 132 10.98 2.30 9.17
C ALA A 132 10.25 1.01 9.61
N VAL A 133 8.95 1.09 9.91
CA VAL A 133 8.21 -0.10 10.38
C VAL A 133 8.05 -1.15 9.28
N SER A 134 7.94 -0.75 8.01
CA SER A 134 8.00 -1.69 6.89
C SER A 134 9.36 -2.38 6.81
N ALA A 135 10.47 -1.66 6.96
CA ALA A 135 11.82 -2.23 7.03
C ALA A 135 11.92 -3.27 8.15
N TYR A 136 11.42 -2.94 9.34
CA TYR A 136 11.42 -3.85 10.47
C TYR A 136 10.62 -5.14 10.22
N ILE A 137 9.41 -5.04 9.65
CA ILE A 137 8.59 -6.22 9.33
C ILE A 137 9.25 -7.09 8.25
N LEU A 138 9.90 -6.49 7.25
CA LEU A 138 10.66 -7.22 6.23
C LEU A 138 11.87 -7.93 6.87
N HIS A 139 12.57 -7.26 7.79
CA HIS A 139 13.68 -7.85 8.53
C HIS A 139 13.24 -9.02 9.42
N LEU A 140 12.09 -8.90 10.12
CA LEU A 140 11.51 -10.00 10.89
C LEU A 140 11.21 -11.26 10.06
N ASN A 141 11.05 -11.10 8.75
CA ASN A 141 10.84 -12.18 7.79
C ASN A 141 12.13 -12.64 7.09
N GLY A 142 13.29 -12.07 7.45
CA GLY A 142 14.59 -12.39 6.83
C GLY A 142 14.72 -11.92 5.38
N ILE A 143 13.90 -10.96 4.95
CA ILE A 143 13.88 -10.45 3.57
C ILE A 143 14.96 -9.37 3.36
N ILE A 144 15.25 -8.59 4.41
CA ILE A 144 16.31 -7.57 4.43
C ILE A 144 17.19 -7.72 5.67
N GLY A 145 18.42 -7.21 5.60
CA GLY A 145 19.39 -7.20 6.68
C GLY A 145 19.09 -6.17 7.78
N ALA A 146 19.67 -6.36 8.96
CA ALA A 146 19.44 -5.47 10.11
C ALA A 146 19.99 -4.04 9.91
N GLY A 147 20.98 -3.87 9.03
CA GLY A 147 21.57 -2.57 8.69
C GLY A 147 20.90 -1.88 7.50
N ASP A 148 19.89 -2.50 6.89
CA ASP A 148 19.26 -1.95 5.69
C ASP A 148 18.30 -0.80 6.03
N ALA A 149 18.14 0.11 5.08
CA ALA A 149 17.20 1.23 5.14
C ALA A 149 16.24 1.20 3.95
N MET A 150 14.96 1.40 4.24
CA MET A 150 13.92 1.50 3.21
C MET A 150 13.62 2.96 2.89
N ASN A 151 13.53 3.25 1.60
CA ASN A 151 13.05 4.49 1.01
C ASN A 151 12.30 4.15 -0.29
N ALA A 152 11.84 5.15 -1.03
CA ALA A 152 11.09 4.96 -2.27
C ALA A 152 11.83 4.04 -3.27
N ALA A 153 13.15 4.19 -3.38
CA ALA A 153 13.97 3.43 -4.33
C ALA A 153 14.29 2.02 -3.83
N THR A 154 14.66 1.85 -2.55
CA THR A 154 15.07 0.53 -2.02
C THR A 154 13.87 -0.38 -1.76
N LEU A 155 12.73 0.17 -1.31
CA LEU A 155 11.52 -0.62 -1.04
C LEU A 155 10.95 -1.25 -2.32
N ALA A 156 10.93 -0.49 -3.43
CA ALA A 156 10.44 -0.97 -4.72
C ALA A 156 11.27 -2.12 -5.32
N ARG A 157 12.53 -2.25 -4.89
CA ARG A 157 13.46 -3.31 -5.33
C ARG A 157 13.44 -4.55 -4.45
N VAL A 158 12.67 -4.56 -3.36
CA VAL A 158 12.58 -5.73 -2.48
C VAL A 158 11.88 -6.87 -3.23
N GLU A 159 12.60 -7.98 -3.41
CA GLU A 159 12.04 -9.21 -3.99
C GLU A 159 11.39 -10.07 -2.90
N MET A 160 10.06 -10.06 -2.86
CA MET A 160 9.30 -10.86 -1.90
C MET A 160 9.33 -12.35 -2.29
N PRO A 161 9.38 -13.29 -1.32
CA PRO A 161 9.44 -14.72 -1.61
C PRO A 161 8.29 -15.25 -2.49
N ASN A 162 7.10 -14.64 -2.40
CA ASN A 162 5.92 -15.03 -3.17
C ASN A 162 5.62 -14.08 -4.35
N ARG A 163 6.62 -13.35 -4.88
CA ARG A 163 6.47 -12.39 -6.00
C ARG A 163 5.69 -12.95 -7.19
N ASN A 164 5.95 -14.21 -7.53
CA ASN A 164 5.35 -14.90 -8.69
C ASN A 164 4.25 -15.90 -8.28
N GLY A 165 3.73 -15.80 -7.06
CA GLY A 165 2.77 -16.75 -6.50
C GLY A 165 1.30 -16.51 -6.87
N PHE A 166 1.01 -15.48 -7.68
CA PHE A 166 -0.34 -15.08 -8.06
C PHE A 166 -0.51 -15.13 -9.57
N VAL A 167 -1.70 -15.51 -10.01
CA VAL A 167 -2.11 -15.53 -11.42
C VAL A 167 -3.45 -14.82 -11.57
N PRO A 168 -3.73 -14.19 -12.73
CA PRO A 168 -5.07 -13.68 -13.04
C PRO A 168 -6.13 -14.78 -12.90
N ASP A 169 -7.37 -14.40 -12.56
CA ASP A 169 -8.47 -15.36 -12.45
C ASP A 169 -8.68 -16.07 -13.80
N PRO A 170 -8.50 -17.40 -13.88
CA PRO A 170 -8.69 -18.13 -15.13
C PRO A 170 -10.16 -18.49 -15.38
N ARG A 171 -11.06 -18.21 -14.42
CA ARG A 171 -12.48 -18.54 -14.55
C ARG A 171 -13.16 -17.56 -15.50
N PRO A 172 -14.18 -18.01 -16.26
CA PRO A 172 -14.96 -17.12 -17.11
C PRO A 172 -15.80 -16.15 -16.27
N ASP A 173 -16.01 -14.93 -16.80
CA ASP A 173 -16.84 -13.88 -16.16
C ASP A 173 -18.27 -14.34 -15.84
N THR A 174 -18.78 -15.32 -16.60
CA THR A 174 -20.05 -15.99 -16.33
C THR A 174 -19.87 -17.50 -16.34
N PRO A 175 -20.58 -18.25 -15.48
CA PRO A 175 -20.52 -19.71 -15.48
C PRO A 175 -20.85 -20.24 -16.87
N LYS A 176 -20.03 -21.17 -17.39
CA LYS A 176 -20.40 -21.90 -18.62
C LYS A 176 -21.73 -22.61 -18.36
N LYS A 177 -22.76 -22.27 -19.14
CA LYS A 177 -24.06 -22.94 -19.08
C LYS A 177 -23.81 -24.43 -19.35
N ALA A 178 -24.14 -25.28 -18.38
CA ALA A 178 -24.03 -26.72 -18.56
C ALA A 178 -24.87 -27.12 -19.79
N SER A 179 -24.25 -27.71 -20.80
CA SER A 179 -24.98 -28.29 -21.92
C SER A 179 -25.84 -29.43 -21.36
N SER A 180 -27.16 -29.28 -21.41
CA SER A 180 -28.08 -30.36 -21.05
C SER A 180 -27.75 -31.61 -21.86
N PRO A 181 -27.67 -32.79 -21.24
CA PRO A 181 -27.47 -34.03 -21.99
C PRO A 181 -28.62 -34.17 -23.00
N LYS A 182 -28.29 -34.23 -24.29
CA LYS A 182 -29.26 -34.53 -25.34
C LYS A 182 -29.77 -35.95 -25.14
N GLY A 183 -31.03 -36.06 -24.71
CA GLY A 183 -31.92 -37.20 -24.92
C GLY A 183 -31.41 -38.59 -24.53
N ALA A 184 -31.65 -39.00 -23.29
CA ALA A 184 -31.84 -40.42 -23.01
C ALA A 184 -33.28 -40.78 -23.43
N ALA A 185 -33.43 -41.35 -24.61
CA ALA A 185 -34.69 -41.95 -25.04
C ALA A 185 -35.05 -43.07 -24.05
N LYS A 186 -36.20 -42.96 -23.38
CA LYS A 186 -36.79 -44.06 -22.61
C LYS A 186 -37.27 -45.13 -23.60
N GLY A 187 -36.53 -46.22 -23.69
CA GLY A 187 -36.98 -47.48 -24.29
C GLY A 187 -38.04 -48.16 -23.41
N ARG A 188 -38.94 -48.86 -24.08
CA ARG A 188 -40.24 -49.42 -23.65
C ARG A 188 -40.18 -50.33 -22.43
#